data_AF-A0A2W1MBA3-F1
#
_entry.id   AF-A0A2W1MBA3-F1
#
_cell.length_a   1.000
_cell.length_b   1.000
_cell.length_c   1.000
_cell.angle_alpha   90.00
_cell.angle_beta   90.00
_cell.angle_gamma   90.00
#
_symmetry.space_group_name_H-M   'P 1'
#
loop_
_entity.id
_entity.type
_entity.pdbx_description
1 polymer ?
#
loop_
_entity_poly.entity_id
_entity_poly.type
_entity_poly.pdbx_seq_one_letter_code
_entity_poly.pdbx_strand_id
1 'polypeptide(L)'
;MAKGISEGFARNYKDTEYACCNRYSFATDHWRQLGPHGRSGRWCFGMRKYIDSTDKKNEIRLLFKHPLYKDKFIVVVEGFSDVKLFRKLFEAKSVELESVDGKKELLRVMQELSLEFPTRVLGICDADYDHLSGVASSYEGYGVYVTDLHDAEMMMLSSPALSSFVDEYTSSTYLSMSREQMFGSVIKGGSVIGVLRWLNSEHDLGLRFKGLNYSVFCFVNEFDVEVDKNRLIDELIKRSKDISAHVTKEFILREFDIFSKKEACNYQVCCGHDVANIVALVYRQKNISTETNMDYRKVEASLRLSYGMQYFMSTKLCRHVADKLRVFSGADFLGGAI
;
A
#
# COMPACT_ATOMS: atom_id res chain seq x y z
N MET A 1 35.07 5.15 46.41
CA MET A 1 33.76 5.66 46.86
C MET A 1 33.44 6.90 46.05
N ALA A 2 32.22 6.96 45.55
CA ALA A 2 31.74 7.88 44.52
C ALA A 2 31.64 9.35 44.97
N LYS A 3 31.91 10.27 44.04
CA LYS A 3 31.06 11.45 43.74
C LYS A 3 31.62 12.21 42.52
N GLY A 4 30.71 12.58 41.61
CA GLY A 4 30.87 13.72 40.69
C GLY A 4 31.29 13.36 39.26
N ILE A 5 30.33 13.33 38.34
CA ILE A 5 30.19 14.27 37.21
C ILE A 5 28.88 13.86 36.49
N SER A 6 27.84 14.63 36.78
CA SER A 6 26.65 14.77 35.97
C SER A 6 26.86 16.01 35.11
N GLU A 7 26.79 15.89 33.78
CA GLU A 7 26.27 16.89 32.83
C GLU A 7 26.71 16.55 31.40
N GLY A 8 25.75 16.64 30.47
CA GLY A 8 26.03 16.79 29.04
C GLY A 8 25.66 15.59 28.18
N PHE A 9 24.36 15.41 27.88
CA PHE A 9 23.89 15.03 26.54
C PHE A 9 22.38 15.31 26.46
N ALA A 10 22.04 16.60 26.46
CA ALA A 10 20.75 17.09 26.02
C ALA A 10 21.01 18.16 24.96
N ARG A 11 20.81 17.82 23.68
CA ARG A 11 20.47 18.76 22.61
C ARG A 11 20.04 18.05 21.33
N ASN A 12 18.79 18.35 20.96
CA ASN A 12 18.24 18.55 19.62
C ASN A 12 18.12 17.35 18.68
N TYR A 13 17.04 16.57 18.89
CA TYR A 13 16.23 16.00 17.82
C TYR A 13 14.77 16.37 18.08
N LYS A 14 14.38 17.58 17.69
CA LYS A 14 12.97 17.97 17.55
C LYS A 14 12.82 18.92 16.38
N ASP A 15 11.71 18.69 15.67
CA ASP A 15 11.03 19.57 14.72
C ASP A 15 11.53 19.51 13.27
N THR A 16 11.03 18.52 12.52
CA THR A 16 10.54 18.71 11.12
C THR A 16 9.81 17.49 10.49
N GLU A 17 9.91 16.27 11.01
CA GLU A 17 9.31 15.08 10.32
C GLU A 17 7.87 14.67 10.74
N TYR A 18 7.26 15.29 11.75
CA TYR A 18 6.01 14.79 12.35
C TYR A 18 4.73 15.61 12.03
N ALA A 19 4.79 16.54 11.07
CA ALA A 19 3.66 17.44 10.82
C ALA A 19 2.54 16.86 9.93
N CYS A 20 2.73 15.72 9.26
CA CYS A 20 1.73 15.22 8.30
C CYS A 20 0.64 14.33 8.93
N CYS A 21 0.87 13.75 10.11
CA CYS A 21 -0.04 12.77 10.71
C CYS A 21 -0.07 12.91 12.23
N ASN A 22 -1.08 13.58 12.80
CA ASN A 22 -1.53 13.26 14.16
C ASN A 22 -2.91 13.85 14.50
N ARG A 23 -3.86 12.94 14.80
CA ARG A 23 -4.74 13.00 15.97
C ARG A 23 -5.48 11.66 16.09
N TYR A 24 -4.99 10.77 16.95
CA TYR A 24 -5.70 9.54 17.36
C TYR A 24 -5.80 9.53 18.89
N SER A 25 -7.03 9.47 19.41
CA SER A 25 -7.32 9.21 20.82
C SER A 25 -8.15 7.94 20.91
N PHE A 26 -7.73 7.04 21.79
CA PHE A 26 -8.29 5.71 22.02
C PHE A 26 -9.69 5.75 22.65
N ALA A 27 -10.56 4.86 22.21
CA ALA A 27 -11.65 4.31 23.02
C ALA A 27 -11.83 2.83 22.66
N THR A 28 -11.80 1.97 23.67
CA THR A 28 -12.16 0.56 23.62
C THR A 28 -13.68 0.44 23.78
N ASP A 29 -14.32 -0.55 23.14
CA ASP A 29 -15.19 -1.52 23.83
C ASP A 29 -15.88 -2.57 22.92
N HIS A 30 -15.84 -3.80 23.45
CA HIS A 30 -16.71 -4.98 23.39
C HIS A 30 -17.44 -5.51 22.12
N TRP A 31 -17.13 -6.80 21.87
CA TRP A 31 -17.72 -7.74 20.93
C TRP A 31 -19.05 -8.35 21.40
N ARG A 32 -20.01 -8.54 20.46
CA ARG A 32 -21.00 -9.64 20.52
C ARG A 32 -21.23 -10.27 19.14
N GLN A 33 -21.15 -11.59 19.12
CA GLN A 33 -21.32 -12.50 17.97
C GLN A 33 -22.79 -12.62 17.54
N LEU A 34 -23.05 -12.78 16.23
CA LEU A 34 -24.13 -13.62 15.69
C LEU A 34 -23.71 -14.26 14.34
N GLY A 35 -24.17 -15.50 14.16
CA GLY A 35 -23.63 -16.52 13.24
C GLY A 35 -24.21 -16.57 11.80
N PRO A 36 -24.16 -17.74 11.11
CA PRO A 36 -23.64 -17.81 9.74
C PRO A 36 -24.64 -18.30 8.67
N HIS A 37 -24.61 -17.70 7.47
CA HIS A 37 -25.10 -18.28 6.20
C HIS A 37 -24.38 -17.54 5.05
N GLY A 38 -23.93 -18.10 3.92
CA GLY A 38 -24.05 -19.41 3.31
C GLY A 38 -23.73 -19.27 1.81
N ARG A 39 -22.61 -19.87 1.38
CA ARG A 39 -22.25 -20.38 0.04
C ARG A 39 -22.72 -19.67 -1.26
N SER A 40 -21.74 -19.34 -2.11
CA SER A 40 -21.40 -20.05 -3.38
C SER A 40 -21.10 -19.09 -4.55
N GLY A 41 -19.90 -19.24 -5.11
CA GLY A 41 -19.48 -18.58 -6.35
C GLY A 41 -18.30 -19.35 -6.90
N ARG A 42 -18.59 -20.28 -7.81
CA ARG A 42 -17.64 -21.17 -8.47
C ARG A 42 -16.94 -20.36 -9.56
N TRP A 43 -15.66 -20.02 -9.39
CA TRP A 43 -14.90 -19.27 -10.40
C TRP A 43 -14.11 -20.25 -11.26
N CYS A 44 -14.52 -20.42 -12.51
CA CYS A 44 -13.76 -21.15 -13.51
C CYS A 44 -12.56 -20.29 -13.93
N PHE A 45 -11.35 -20.79 -13.65
CA PHE A 45 -10.09 -20.24 -14.15
C PHE A 45 -9.87 -20.74 -15.58
N GLY A 46 -9.77 -19.84 -16.55
CA GLY A 46 -9.27 -20.18 -17.89
C GLY A 46 -9.79 -19.28 -19.01
N MET A 47 -9.23 -18.07 -19.13
CA MET A 47 -9.19 -17.14 -20.28
C MET A 47 -9.36 -15.69 -19.79
N ARG A 48 -8.31 -15.14 -19.18
CA ARG A 48 -8.17 -13.68 -18.97
C ARG A 48 -6.77 -13.27 -19.40
N LYS A 49 -6.53 -13.39 -20.70
CA LYS A 49 -5.40 -12.72 -21.34
C LYS A 49 -6.03 -11.83 -22.41
N TYR A 50 -5.92 -10.52 -22.19
CA TYR A 50 -6.34 -9.43 -23.08
C TYR A 50 -7.84 -9.15 -23.10
N ILE A 51 -8.35 -8.55 -22.01
CA ILE A 51 -9.56 -7.72 -22.06
C ILE A 51 -9.06 -6.33 -22.43
N ASP A 52 -9.46 -5.79 -23.59
CA ASP A 52 -9.14 -4.40 -23.94
C ASP A 52 -9.90 -3.46 -23.01
N SER A 53 -9.40 -2.24 -22.84
CA SER A 53 -10.08 -1.13 -22.17
C SER A 53 -11.56 -0.99 -22.53
N THR A 54 -11.83 -1.15 -23.82
CA THR A 54 -13.15 -1.15 -24.42
C THR A 54 -14.04 -2.25 -23.85
N ASP A 55 -13.50 -3.46 -23.65
CA ASP A 55 -14.24 -4.61 -23.16
C ASP A 55 -14.63 -4.42 -21.70
N LYS A 56 -13.71 -3.95 -20.85
CA LYS A 56 -14.00 -3.78 -19.42
C LYS A 56 -15.01 -2.66 -19.15
N LYS A 57 -14.87 -1.56 -19.89
CA LYS A 57 -15.85 -0.47 -19.88
C LYS A 57 -17.24 -0.96 -20.30
N ASN A 58 -17.33 -1.75 -21.37
CA ASN A 58 -18.59 -2.29 -21.85
C ASN A 58 -19.20 -3.30 -20.86
N GLU A 59 -18.39 -4.10 -20.18
CA GLU A 59 -18.82 -4.97 -19.09
C GLU A 59 -19.52 -4.14 -17.99
N ILE A 60 -18.88 -3.06 -17.51
CA ILE A 60 -19.47 -2.20 -16.48
C ILE A 60 -20.76 -1.51 -16.96
N ARG A 61 -20.81 -1.05 -18.22
CA ARG A 61 -22.04 -0.50 -18.83
C ARG A 61 -23.17 -1.53 -18.85
N LEU A 62 -22.86 -2.81 -19.12
CA LEU A 62 -23.85 -3.89 -19.09
C LEU A 62 -24.36 -4.15 -17.67
N LEU A 63 -23.48 -4.07 -16.65
CA LEU A 63 -23.90 -4.14 -15.25
C LEU A 63 -24.94 -3.06 -14.96
N PHE A 64 -24.69 -1.80 -15.32
CA PHE A 64 -25.64 -0.71 -15.07
C PHE A 64 -27.01 -0.87 -15.75
N LYS A 65 -27.10 -1.66 -16.84
CA LYS A 65 -28.37 -1.99 -17.52
C LYS A 65 -29.12 -3.15 -16.87
N HIS A 66 -28.45 -3.96 -16.06
CA HIS A 66 -29.04 -5.14 -15.46
C HIS A 66 -29.88 -4.78 -14.22
N PRO A 67 -31.13 -5.28 -14.07
CA PRO A 67 -32.01 -4.91 -12.96
C PRO A 67 -31.41 -5.13 -11.56
N LEU A 68 -30.61 -6.20 -11.37
CA LEU A 68 -29.93 -6.48 -10.09
C LEU A 68 -28.91 -5.42 -9.66
N TYR A 69 -28.47 -4.57 -10.59
CA TYR A 69 -27.48 -3.54 -10.35
C TYR A 69 -28.09 -2.15 -10.28
N LYS A 70 -29.42 -2.00 -10.37
CA LYS A 70 -30.09 -0.69 -10.33
C LYS A 70 -29.73 0.11 -9.07
N ASP A 71 -29.65 -0.56 -7.94
CA ASP A 71 -29.36 0.05 -6.63
C ASP A 71 -27.92 -0.24 -6.16
N LYS A 72 -27.03 -0.54 -7.11
CA LYS A 72 -25.61 -0.77 -6.87
C LYS A 72 -24.76 0.43 -7.27
N PHE A 73 -23.76 0.70 -6.44
CA PHE A 73 -22.62 1.57 -6.68
C PHE A 73 -21.41 0.72 -7.06
N ILE A 74 -20.73 1.05 -8.15
CA ILE A 74 -19.59 0.27 -8.64
C ILE A 74 -18.29 0.98 -8.25
N VAL A 75 -17.42 0.27 -7.55
CA VAL A 75 -16.05 0.68 -7.25
C VAL A 75 -15.12 -0.07 -8.18
N VAL A 76 -14.36 0.66 -9.00
CA VAL A 76 -13.38 0.08 -9.93
C VAL A 76 -11.98 0.25 -9.34
N VAL A 77 -11.26 -0.84 -9.10
CA VAL A 77 -9.91 -0.84 -8.52
C VAL A 77 -8.84 -1.18 -9.56
N GLU A 78 -7.62 -0.73 -9.33
CA GLU A 78 -6.46 -0.94 -10.21
C GLU A 78 -6.15 -2.42 -10.48
N GLY A 79 -6.23 -3.28 -9.46
CA GLY A 79 -5.84 -4.68 -9.57
C GLY A 79 -6.60 -5.63 -8.66
N PHE A 80 -6.35 -6.93 -8.86
CA PHE A 80 -7.07 -7.99 -8.15
C PHE A 80 -6.71 -8.10 -6.65
N SER A 81 -5.49 -7.69 -6.26
CA SER A 81 -5.09 -7.58 -4.85
C SER A 81 -6.01 -6.62 -4.10
N ASP A 82 -6.33 -5.50 -4.71
CA ASP A 82 -7.08 -4.40 -4.12
C ASP A 82 -8.53 -4.82 -3.88
N VAL A 83 -9.09 -5.64 -4.78
CA VAL A 83 -10.41 -6.26 -4.59
C VAL A 83 -10.46 -7.02 -3.26
N LYS A 84 -9.39 -7.72 -2.86
CA LYS A 84 -9.39 -8.47 -1.59
C LYS A 84 -9.46 -7.53 -0.38
N LEU A 85 -8.72 -6.42 -0.41
CA LEU A 85 -8.73 -5.43 0.65
C LEU A 85 -10.09 -4.71 0.70
N PHE A 86 -10.50 -4.10 -0.41
CA PHE A 86 -11.70 -3.29 -0.46
C PHE A 86 -12.98 -4.09 -0.31
N ARG A 87 -13.02 -5.38 -0.67
CA ARG A 87 -14.20 -6.23 -0.40
C ARG A 87 -14.50 -6.34 1.09
N LYS A 88 -13.46 -6.45 1.91
CA LYS A 88 -13.59 -6.51 3.36
C LYS A 88 -14.06 -5.17 3.94
N LEU A 89 -13.58 -4.06 3.37
CA LEU A 89 -13.93 -2.72 3.84
C LEU A 89 -15.35 -2.34 3.40
N PHE A 90 -15.70 -2.56 2.14
CA PHE A 90 -16.99 -2.19 1.59
C PHE A 90 -18.01 -3.33 1.61
N GLU A 91 -18.04 -4.13 2.67
CA GLU A 91 -18.97 -5.27 2.80
C GLU A 91 -20.42 -4.79 3.01
N ALA A 92 -20.96 -4.13 1.99
CA ALA A 92 -22.28 -3.54 1.94
C ALA A 92 -23.00 -4.06 0.69
N LYS A 93 -24.28 -4.44 0.86
CA LYS A 93 -25.09 -4.95 -0.26
C LYS A 93 -25.21 -3.97 -1.42
N SER A 94 -24.98 -2.68 -1.21
CA SER A 94 -25.07 -1.63 -2.23
C SER A 94 -23.78 -1.40 -3.02
N VAL A 95 -22.64 -2.00 -2.65
CA VAL A 95 -21.36 -1.80 -3.35
C VAL A 95 -20.97 -3.05 -4.14
N GLU A 96 -20.58 -2.88 -5.40
CA GLU A 96 -19.93 -3.90 -6.22
C GLU A 96 -18.49 -3.50 -6.52
N LEU A 97 -17.57 -4.46 -6.50
CA LEU A 97 -16.16 -4.23 -6.83
C LEU A 97 -15.79 -4.86 -8.16
N GLU A 98 -15.21 -4.04 -9.03
CA GLU A 98 -14.64 -4.44 -10.31
C GLU A 98 -13.15 -4.11 -10.33
N SER A 99 -12.34 -4.89 -11.05
CA SER A 99 -10.92 -4.59 -11.23
C SER A 99 -10.56 -4.44 -12.70
N VAL A 100 -9.57 -3.60 -12.97
CA VAL A 100 -8.93 -3.48 -14.28
C VAL A 100 -7.49 -4.02 -14.23
N ASP A 101 -6.73 -3.84 -15.31
CA ASP A 101 -5.32 -4.25 -15.39
C ASP A 101 -4.40 -3.01 -15.35
N GLY A 102 -4.29 -2.37 -14.18
CA GLY A 102 -3.34 -1.29 -13.91
C GLY A 102 -3.91 0.13 -13.99
N LYS A 103 -3.22 1.09 -13.36
CA LYS A 103 -3.63 2.50 -13.24
C LYS A 103 -3.98 3.17 -14.57
N LYS A 104 -3.15 2.97 -15.61
CA LYS A 104 -3.40 3.57 -16.95
C LYS A 104 -4.74 3.13 -17.52
N GLU A 105 -5.09 1.87 -17.30
CA GLU A 105 -6.35 1.30 -17.76
C GLU A 105 -7.52 1.83 -16.93
N LEU A 106 -7.35 1.94 -15.61
CA LEU A 106 -8.33 2.54 -14.71
C LEU A 106 -8.69 3.95 -15.14
N LEU A 107 -7.68 4.81 -15.38
CA LEU A 107 -7.90 6.20 -15.79
C LEU A 107 -8.67 6.30 -17.11
N ARG A 108 -8.35 5.44 -18.09
CA ARG A 108 -9.07 5.39 -19.38
C ARG A 108 -10.52 4.98 -19.23
N VAL A 109 -10.79 3.92 -18.47
CA VAL A 109 -12.15 3.43 -18.21
C VAL A 109 -12.97 4.50 -17.46
N MET A 110 -12.35 5.12 -16.45
CA MET A 110 -13.04 6.08 -15.59
C MET A 110 -13.30 7.43 -16.25
N GLN A 111 -12.47 7.86 -17.21
CA GLN A 111 -12.71 9.07 -18.01
C GLN A 111 -14.09 9.09 -18.68
N GLU A 112 -14.58 7.94 -19.16
CA GLU A 112 -15.92 7.83 -19.76
C GLU A 112 -16.98 7.49 -18.72
N LEU A 113 -16.74 6.48 -17.87
CA LEU A 113 -17.76 6.00 -16.94
C LEU A 113 -18.16 7.05 -15.89
N SER A 114 -17.23 7.88 -15.42
CA SER A 114 -17.55 8.95 -14.47
C SER A 114 -18.40 10.06 -15.08
N LEU A 115 -18.35 10.25 -16.41
CA LEU A 115 -19.22 11.20 -17.11
C LEU A 115 -20.61 10.59 -17.35
N GLU A 116 -20.67 9.31 -17.70
CA GLU A 116 -21.94 8.60 -17.96
C GLU A 116 -22.71 8.29 -16.67
N PHE A 117 -22.01 7.97 -15.59
CA PHE A 117 -22.57 7.50 -14.33
C PHE A 117 -21.97 8.23 -13.10
N PRO A 118 -21.98 9.57 -13.05
CA PRO A 118 -21.23 10.38 -12.08
C PRO A 118 -21.53 10.13 -10.61
N THR A 119 -22.71 9.57 -10.31
CA THR A 119 -23.18 9.26 -8.97
C THR A 119 -23.16 7.76 -8.64
N ARG A 120 -22.70 6.90 -9.55
CA ARG A 120 -22.81 5.44 -9.42
C ARG A 120 -21.49 4.69 -9.62
N VAL A 121 -20.42 5.40 -9.94
CA VAL A 121 -19.09 4.83 -10.15
C VAL A 121 -18.01 5.67 -9.47
N LEU A 122 -16.98 5.00 -8.96
CA LEU A 122 -15.74 5.62 -8.50
C LEU A 122 -14.56 4.69 -8.79
N GLY A 123 -13.40 5.26 -9.08
CA GLY A 123 -12.15 4.53 -9.25
C GLY A 123 -11.23 4.66 -8.04
N ILE A 124 -10.48 3.61 -7.72
CA ILE A 124 -9.42 3.61 -6.70
C ILE A 124 -8.14 3.03 -7.28
N CYS A 125 -7.01 3.70 -7.09
CA CYS A 125 -5.68 3.18 -7.44
C CYS A 125 -4.64 3.52 -6.37
N ASP A 126 -3.49 2.88 -6.46
CA ASP A 126 -2.34 3.26 -5.66
C ASP A 126 -1.85 4.66 -6.08
N ALA A 127 -1.25 5.40 -5.15
CA ALA A 127 -0.69 6.68 -5.47
C ALA A 127 0.64 6.57 -6.24
N ASP A 128 1.39 5.49 -6.03
CA ASP A 128 2.78 5.36 -6.47
C ASP A 128 3.57 6.65 -6.14
N TYR A 129 4.23 7.22 -7.14
CA TYR A 129 4.96 8.47 -7.05
C TYR A 129 4.12 9.71 -7.40
N ASP A 130 2.82 9.55 -7.66
CA ASP A 130 1.94 10.65 -8.09
C ASP A 130 1.71 11.68 -6.99
N HIS A 131 1.85 11.29 -5.71
CA HIS A 131 1.89 12.24 -4.60
C HIS A 131 3.16 13.09 -4.61
N LEU A 132 4.30 12.55 -5.05
CA LEU A 132 5.58 13.26 -5.10
C LEU A 132 5.65 14.23 -6.29
N SER A 133 5.04 13.86 -7.42
CA SER A 133 4.95 14.72 -8.61
C SER A 133 3.76 15.70 -8.57
N GLY A 134 2.85 15.53 -7.59
CA GLY A 134 1.68 16.40 -7.40
C GLY A 134 0.55 16.16 -8.41
N VAL A 135 0.59 15.06 -9.18
CA VAL A 135 -0.40 14.76 -10.22
C VAL A 135 -1.60 13.96 -9.68
N ALA A 136 -1.50 13.38 -8.49
CA ALA A 136 -2.55 12.54 -7.90
C ALA A 136 -3.93 13.23 -7.84
N SER A 137 -3.97 14.53 -7.52
CA SER A 137 -5.23 15.30 -7.44
C SER A 137 -5.89 15.52 -8.80
N SER A 138 -5.15 15.41 -9.90
CA SER A 138 -5.70 15.55 -11.25
C SER A 138 -6.68 14.43 -11.62
N TYR A 139 -6.60 13.29 -10.93
CA TYR A 139 -7.43 12.12 -11.20
C TYR A 139 -8.86 12.25 -10.63
N GLU A 140 -9.07 13.14 -9.67
CA GLU A 140 -10.39 13.37 -9.05
C GLU A 140 -11.42 13.85 -10.08
N GLY A 141 -10.97 14.57 -11.13
CA GLY A 141 -11.81 15.00 -12.25
C GLY A 141 -12.42 13.84 -13.05
N TYR A 142 -11.83 12.65 -12.95
CA TYR A 142 -12.34 11.41 -13.55
C TYR A 142 -13.02 10.50 -12.51
N GLY A 143 -13.30 11.01 -11.31
CA GLY A 143 -13.85 10.22 -10.21
C GLY A 143 -12.90 9.12 -9.70
N VAL A 144 -11.58 9.30 -9.89
CA VAL A 144 -10.55 8.38 -9.41
C VAL A 144 -9.85 8.98 -8.20
N TYR A 145 -9.71 8.19 -7.15
CA TYR A 145 -9.09 8.59 -5.88
C TYR A 145 -7.95 7.64 -5.56
N VAL A 146 -6.85 8.19 -5.02
CA VAL A 146 -5.64 7.41 -4.73
C VAL A 146 -5.54 7.02 -3.27
N THR A 147 -4.72 6.02 -2.96
CA THR A 147 -4.30 5.71 -1.59
C THR A 147 -3.65 6.91 -0.91
N ASP A 148 -3.80 7.02 0.42
CA ASP A 148 -3.23 8.13 1.20
C ASP A 148 -1.69 8.10 1.24
N LEU A 149 -1.12 6.90 1.18
CA LEU A 149 0.32 6.63 1.10
C LEU A 149 0.66 6.06 -0.28
N HIS A 150 1.92 5.65 -0.50
CA HIS A 150 2.38 5.14 -1.80
C HIS A 150 1.44 4.09 -2.41
N ASP A 151 1.05 3.09 -1.62
CA ASP A 151 0.13 2.03 -2.00
C ASP A 151 -0.71 1.55 -0.79
N ALA A 152 -1.62 0.62 -1.04
CA ALA A 152 -2.47 0.03 -0.01
C ALA A 152 -1.65 -0.71 1.08
N GLU A 153 -0.59 -1.42 0.70
CA GLU A 153 0.32 -2.07 1.64
C GLU A 153 0.94 -1.07 2.62
N MET A 154 1.39 0.08 2.14
CA MET A 154 1.91 1.16 2.99
C MET A 154 0.86 1.71 3.94
N MET A 155 -0.40 1.84 3.51
CA MET A 155 -1.50 2.23 4.42
C MET A 155 -1.69 1.22 5.56
N MET A 156 -1.63 -0.07 5.25
CA MET A 156 -1.78 -1.13 6.26
C MET A 156 -0.59 -1.18 7.21
N LEU A 157 0.64 -1.14 6.67
CA LEU A 157 1.88 -1.12 7.44
C LEU A 157 1.97 0.09 8.39
N SER A 158 1.45 1.24 7.96
CA SER A 158 1.48 2.49 8.75
C SER A 158 0.29 2.62 9.72
N SER A 159 -0.44 1.52 9.95
CA SER A 159 -1.61 1.46 10.83
C SER A 159 -1.40 0.46 11.96
N PRO A 160 -2.29 0.42 12.96
CA PRO A 160 -2.22 -0.60 14.02
C PRO A 160 -2.39 -2.04 13.52
N ALA A 161 -2.73 -2.29 12.25
CA ALA A 161 -2.66 -3.63 11.65
C ALA A 161 -1.26 -4.26 11.76
N LEU A 162 -0.20 -3.45 11.70
CA LEU A 162 1.17 -3.91 11.94
C LEU A 162 1.35 -4.45 13.36
N SER A 163 0.71 -3.84 14.36
CA SER A 163 0.78 -4.33 15.74
C SER A 163 0.21 -5.73 15.87
N SER A 164 -0.92 -6.01 15.23
CA SER A 164 -1.50 -7.37 15.22
C SER A 164 -0.58 -8.38 14.52
N PHE A 165 0.08 -7.98 13.43
CA PHE A 165 1.08 -8.84 12.78
C PHE A 165 2.26 -9.13 13.71
N VAL A 166 2.80 -8.12 14.39
CA VAL A 166 3.90 -8.29 15.34
C VAL A 166 3.48 -9.23 16.47
N ASP A 167 2.31 -9.02 17.05
CA ASP A 167 1.82 -9.83 18.18
C ASP A 167 1.59 -11.30 17.81
N GLU A 168 1.17 -11.56 16.57
CA GLU A 168 0.94 -12.92 16.06
C GLU A 168 2.25 -13.68 15.78
N TYR A 169 3.22 -13.02 15.13
CA TYR A 169 4.37 -13.73 14.55
C TYR A 169 5.68 -13.56 15.31
N THR A 170 5.76 -12.67 16.30
CA THR A 170 7.01 -12.40 17.04
C THR A 170 7.14 -13.37 18.21
N SER A 171 8.33 -13.91 18.41
CA SER A 171 8.63 -14.77 19.54
C SER A 171 8.54 -13.98 20.86
N SER A 172 8.20 -14.66 21.95
CA SER A 172 8.01 -14.02 23.26
C SER A 172 9.26 -13.29 23.76
N THR A 173 10.46 -13.71 23.34
CA THR A 173 11.73 -13.06 23.66
C THR A 173 11.84 -11.65 23.08
N TYR A 174 11.21 -11.38 21.94
CA TYR A 174 11.34 -10.13 21.18
C TYR A 174 10.07 -9.27 21.22
N LEU A 175 8.98 -9.72 21.85
CA LEU A 175 7.74 -8.95 22.00
C LEU A 175 7.91 -7.63 22.76
N SER A 176 8.92 -7.53 23.63
CA SER A 176 9.24 -6.30 24.37
C SER A 176 10.03 -5.28 23.56
N MET A 177 10.59 -5.67 22.39
CA MET A 177 11.29 -4.74 21.51
C MET A 177 10.29 -3.82 20.79
N SER A 178 10.74 -2.60 20.51
CA SER A 178 9.86 -1.56 19.96
C SER A 178 9.42 -1.90 18.53
N ARG A 179 8.10 -1.90 18.32
CA ARG A 179 7.47 -2.01 16.99
C ARG A 179 7.90 -0.87 16.08
N GLU A 180 8.05 0.31 16.66
CA GLU A 180 8.51 1.52 15.99
C GLU A 180 9.95 1.38 15.52
N GLN A 181 10.82 0.71 16.29
CA GLN A 181 12.19 0.40 15.86
C GLN A 181 12.19 -0.53 14.64
N MET A 182 11.43 -1.63 14.68
CA MET A 182 11.31 -2.54 13.55
C MET A 182 10.77 -1.82 12.32
N PHE A 183 9.66 -1.10 12.46
CA PHE A 183 9.06 -0.39 11.35
C PHE A 183 10.00 0.69 10.78
N GLY A 184 10.63 1.51 11.63
CA GLY A 184 11.58 2.54 11.20
C GLY A 184 12.78 1.96 10.45
N SER A 185 13.30 0.82 10.91
CA SER A 185 14.41 0.11 10.28
C SER A 185 14.01 -0.46 8.91
N VAL A 186 12.86 -1.12 8.81
CA VAL A 186 12.33 -1.65 7.55
C VAL A 186 12.03 -0.50 6.57
N ILE A 187 11.46 0.62 7.02
CA ILE A 187 11.20 1.80 6.18
C ILE A 187 12.50 2.42 5.68
N LYS A 188 13.53 2.51 6.53
CA LYS A 188 14.85 3.00 6.13
C LYS A 188 15.49 2.09 5.06
N GLY A 189 15.37 0.77 5.19
CA GLY A 189 15.81 -0.16 4.15
C GLY A 189 14.98 -0.03 2.86
N GLY A 190 13.66 0.04 3.02
CA GLY A 190 12.70 0.20 1.92
C GLY A 190 12.91 1.48 1.12
N SER A 191 13.32 2.58 1.76
CA SER A 191 13.51 3.87 1.08
C SER A 191 14.70 3.83 0.11
N VAL A 192 15.73 3.03 0.37
CA VAL A 192 16.83 2.80 -0.59
C VAL A 192 16.29 2.18 -1.88
N ILE A 193 15.37 1.22 -1.78
CA ILE A 193 14.74 0.59 -2.94
C ILE A 193 13.75 1.57 -3.60
N GLY A 194 12.96 2.26 -2.78
CA GLY A 194 11.96 3.24 -3.20
C GLY A 194 12.54 4.41 -3.98
N VAL A 195 13.70 4.94 -3.59
CA VAL A 195 14.40 5.99 -4.34
C VAL A 195 14.80 5.50 -5.73
N LEU A 196 15.31 4.27 -5.86
CA LEU A 196 15.67 3.72 -7.17
C LEU A 196 14.45 3.47 -8.05
N ARG A 197 13.32 3.05 -7.47
CA ARG A 197 12.05 2.90 -8.20
C ARG A 197 11.49 4.25 -8.64
N TRP A 198 11.55 5.26 -7.76
CA TRP A 198 11.15 6.63 -8.10
C TRP A 198 11.99 7.15 -9.25
N LEU A 199 13.31 7.02 -9.15
CA LEU A 199 14.25 7.37 -10.21
C LEU A 199 13.91 6.66 -11.54
N ASN A 200 13.65 5.35 -11.47
CA ASN A 200 13.30 4.55 -12.64
C ASN A 200 11.99 5.00 -13.29
N SER A 201 11.00 5.40 -12.47
CA SER A 201 9.71 5.90 -12.95
C SER A 201 9.85 7.30 -13.58
N GLU A 202 10.62 8.19 -12.96
CA GLU A 202 10.78 9.59 -13.41
C GLU A 202 11.56 9.68 -14.74
N HIS A 203 12.58 8.84 -14.91
CA HIS A 203 13.47 8.89 -16.07
C HIS A 203 13.28 7.75 -17.07
N ASP A 204 12.30 6.87 -16.85
CA ASP A 204 12.03 5.69 -17.70
C ASP A 204 13.29 4.86 -17.96
N LEU A 205 14.02 4.52 -16.89
CA LEU A 205 15.36 3.90 -17.01
C LEU A 205 15.32 2.43 -17.49
N GLY A 206 14.14 1.80 -17.52
CA GLY A 206 13.96 0.41 -17.89
C GLY A 206 14.48 -0.61 -16.86
N LEU A 207 14.74 -0.19 -15.62
CA LEU A 207 15.18 -1.09 -14.54
C LEU A 207 14.03 -2.00 -14.08
N ARG A 208 14.31 -3.30 -14.00
CA ARG A 208 13.32 -4.33 -13.66
C ARG A 208 13.39 -4.74 -12.19
N PHE A 209 12.41 -4.26 -11.42
CA PHE A 209 12.24 -4.62 -10.01
C PHE A 209 11.41 -5.89 -9.78
N LYS A 210 10.62 -6.33 -10.76
CA LYS A 210 9.79 -7.53 -10.60
C LYS A 210 10.65 -8.79 -10.50
N GLY A 211 10.51 -9.51 -9.39
CA GLY A 211 11.23 -10.77 -9.12
C GLY A 211 12.64 -10.57 -8.55
N LEU A 212 12.90 -9.43 -7.89
CA LEU A 212 14.13 -9.23 -7.11
C LEU A 212 14.29 -10.32 -6.04
N ASN A 213 15.50 -10.80 -5.88
CA ASN A 213 15.87 -11.60 -4.72
C ASN A 213 16.46 -10.69 -3.63
N TYR A 214 15.63 -10.30 -2.65
CA TYR A 214 16.02 -9.36 -1.60
C TYR A 214 17.19 -9.88 -0.75
N SER A 215 17.39 -11.19 -0.62
CA SER A 215 18.50 -11.74 0.18
C SER A 215 19.90 -11.46 -0.40
N VAL A 216 19.98 -10.96 -1.63
CA VAL A 216 21.26 -10.63 -2.29
C VAL A 216 21.83 -9.30 -1.79
N PHE A 217 20.96 -8.36 -1.44
CA PHE A 217 21.32 -6.98 -1.11
C PHE A 217 20.74 -6.48 0.23
N CYS A 218 19.79 -7.19 0.83
CA CYS A 218 19.20 -6.86 2.12
C CYS A 218 19.74 -7.81 3.19
N PHE A 219 20.35 -7.23 4.22
CA PHE A 219 20.89 -7.92 5.39
C PHE A 219 20.04 -7.56 6.60
N VAL A 220 19.71 -8.58 7.38
CA VAL A 220 18.90 -8.42 8.59
C VAL A 220 19.64 -9.03 9.77
N ASN A 221 19.65 -8.31 10.88
CA ASN A 221 20.09 -8.82 12.18
C ASN A 221 19.07 -8.37 13.22
N GLU A 222 18.25 -9.31 13.67
CA GLU A 222 17.08 -9.00 14.47
C GLU A 222 16.16 -8.00 13.73
N PHE A 223 15.89 -6.83 14.30
CA PHE A 223 15.12 -5.76 13.66
C PHE A 223 15.98 -4.74 12.91
N ASP A 224 17.30 -4.86 12.95
CA ASP A 224 18.17 -3.99 12.17
C ASP A 224 18.23 -4.47 10.72
N VAL A 225 17.93 -3.56 9.81
CA VAL A 225 17.86 -3.80 8.36
C VAL A 225 18.88 -2.91 7.68
N GLU A 226 19.74 -3.53 6.87
CA GLU A 226 20.69 -2.85 6.00
C GLU A 226 20.43 -3.25 4.55
N VAL A 227 20.30 -2.26 3.67
CA VAL A 227 20.19 -2.47 2.23
C VAL A 227 21.45 -1.94 1.55
N ASP A 228 22.24 -2.85 0.97
CA ASP A 228 23.42 -2.51 0.19
C ASP A 228 23.01 -1.96 -1.18
N LYS A 229 23.02 -0.63 -1.27
CA LYS A 229 22.73 0.15 -2.48
C LYS A 229 23.53 -0.34 -3.70
N ASN A 230 24.82 -0.64 -3.54
CA ASN A 230 25.66 -1.04 -4.67
C ASN A 230 25.25 -2.42 -5.20
N ARG A 231 25.04 -3.39 -4.32
CA ARG A 231 24.55 -4.72 -4.72
C ARG A 231 23.17 -4.66 -5.36
N LEU A 232 22.28 -3.82 -4.84
CA LEU A 232 20.96 -3.62 -5.42
C LEU A 232 21.06 -3.06 -6.84
N ILE A 233 21.89 -2.04 -7.07
CA ILE A 233 22.09 -1.46 -8.41
C ILE A 233 22.72 -2.49 -9.36
N ASP A 234 23.76 -3.19 -8.93
CA ASP A 234 24.42 -4.22 -9.74
C ASP A 234 23.44 -5.31 -10.16
N GLU A 235 22.60 -5.74 -9.22
CA GLU A 235 21.59 -6.73 -9.49
C GLU A 235 20.53 -6.17 -10.45
N LEU A 236 20.02 -4.95 -10.25
CA LEU A 236 19.05 -4.32 -11.15
C LEU A 236 19.57 -4.21 -12.59
N ILE A 237 20.81 -3.74 -12.78
CA ILE A 237 21.45 -3.66 -14.11
C ILE A 237 21.52 -5.04 -14.74
N LYS A 238 22.01 -6.05 -14.00
CA LYS A 238 22.21 -7.41 -14.51
C LYS A 238 20.94 -8.07 -15.05
N ARG A 239 19.77 -7.84 -14.44
CA ARG A 239 18.50 -8.45 -14.86
C ARG A 239 17.69 -7.62 -15.86
N SER A 240 18.10 -6.38 -16.13
CA SER A 240 17.37 -5.50 -17.02
C SER A 240 17.97 -5.61 -18.42
N LYS A 241 17.20 -6.16 -19.37
CA LYS A 241 17.67 -6.43 -20.75
C LYS A 241 17.55 -5.22 -21.67
N ASP A 242 16.63 -4.32 -21.35
CA ASP A 242 16.23 -3.20 -22.18
C ASP A 242 16.61 -1.85 -21.55
N ILE A 243 17.73 -1.80 -20.81
CA ILE A 243 18.20 -0.54 -20.23
C ILE A 243 18.71 0.37 -21.34
N SER A 244 18.40 1.66 -21.23
CA SER A 244 18.97 2.64 -22.14
C SER A 244 20.48 2.68 -22.02
N ALA A 245 21.21 2.84 -23.13
CA ALA A 245 22.68 2.76 -23.16
C ALA A 245 23.39 3.77 -22.25
N HIS A 246 22.73 4.88 -21.90
CA HIS A 246 23.26 5.91 -21.00
C HIS A 246 23.11 5.55 -19.51
N VAL A 247 22.37 4.49 -19.18
CA VAL A 247 22.07 4.06 -17.80
C VAL A 247 23.23 3.21 -17.28
N THR A 248 24.33 3.86 -16.88
CA THR A 248 25.46 3.20 -16.21
C THR A 248 25.27 3.16 -14.70
N LYS A 249 26.07 2.34 -14.00
CA LYS A 249 26.08 2.30 -12.54
C LYS A 249 26.40 3.67 -11.94
N GLU A 250 27.36 4.39 -12.51
CA GLU A 250 27.77 5.73 -12.08
C GLU A 250 26.65 6.74 -12.27
N PHE A 251 25.91 6.65 -13.39
CA PHE A 251 24.72 7.46 -13.61
C PHE A 251 23.67 7.21 -12.51
N ILE A 252 23.31 5.94 -12.26
CA ILE A 252 22.32 5.58 -11.24
C ILE A 252 22.75 6.05 -9.85
N LEU A 253 24.03 5.85 -9.48
CA LEU A 253 24.56 6.29 -8.18
C LEU A 253 24.46 7.81 -8.01
N ARG A 254 24.83 8.57 -9.05
CA ARG A 254 24.73 10.03 -9.03
C ARG A 254 23.29 10.49 -8.88
N GLU A 255 22.37 9.95 -9.68
CA GLU A 255 20.97 10.36 -9.62
C GLU A 255 20.28 9.90 -8.33
N PHE A 256 20.66 8.73 -7.79
CA PHE A 256 20.22 8.29 -6.47
C PHE A 256 20.56 9.34 -5.41
N ASP A 257 21.80 9.82 -5.37
CA ASP A 257 22.23 10.81 -4.38
C ASP A 257 21.49 12.15 -4.56
N ILE A 258 21.09 12.50 -5.78
CA ILE A 258 20.24 13.67 -6.06
C ILE A 258 18.82 13.44 -5.51
N PHE A 259 18.21 12.30 -5.79
CA PHE A 259 16.86 11.99 -5.32
C PHE A 259 16.78 11.82 -3.80
N SER A 260 17.80 11.23 -3.17
CA SER A 260 17.87 11.12 -1.71
C SER A 260 17.91 12.48 -1.01
N LYS A 261 18.50 13.50 -1.65
CA LYS A 261 18.55 14.88 -1.13
C LYS A 261 17.24 15.65 -1.29
N LYS A 262 16.25 15.10 -1.99
CA LYS A 262 14.92 15.73 -2.10
C LYS A 262 14.12 15.65 -0.79
N GLU A 263 14.59 14.89 0.20
CA GLU A 263 13.96 14.74 1.53
C GLU A 263 12.45 14.43 1.45
N ALA A 264 12.08 13.63 0.44
CA ALA A 264 10.70 13.22 0.24
C ALA A 264 10.23 12.30 1.38
N CYS A 265 8.94 12.38 1.71
CA CYS A 265 8.34 11.54 2.74
C CYS A 265 8.55 10.05 2.43
N ASN A 266 9.21 9.32 3.35
CA ASN A 266 9.49 7.89 3.15
C ASN A 266 8.23 7.05 2.93
N TYR A 267 7.08 7.43 3.49
CA TYR A 267 5.81 6.73 3.27
C TYR A 267 5.23 6.90 1.86
N GLN A 268 5.75 7.87 1.09
CA GLN A 268 5.42 8.09 -0.32
C GLN A 268 6.52 7.57 -1.26
N VAL A 269 7.74 7.40 -0.75
CA VAL A 269 8.89 6.85 -1.51
C VAL A 269 8.89 5.33 -1.50
N CYS A 270 8.59 4.72 -0.35
CA CYS A 270 8.60 3.27 -0.18
C CYS A 270 7.39 2.62 -0.85
N CYS A 271 7.63 1.61 -1.69
CA CYS A 271 6.61 0.68 -2.14
C CYS A 271 6.35 -0.38 -1.05
N GLY A 272 5.10 -0.55 -0.65
CA GLY A 272 4.71 -1.46 0.42
C GLY A 272 5.00 -2.92 0.10
N HIS A 273 5.02 -3.30 -1.19
CA HIS A 273 5.49 -4.63 -1.60
C HIS A 273 6.98 -4.86 -1.28
N ASP A 274 7.85 -3.86 -1.47
CA ASP A 274 9.25 -3.97 -1.07
C ASP A 274 9.39 -4.07 0.44
N VAL A 275 8.65 -3.24 1.17
CA VAL A 275 8.63 -3.22 2.64
C VAL A 275 8.15 -4.58 3.17
N ALA A 276 7.11 -5.18 2.59
CA ALA A 276 6.64 -6.51 2.93
C ALA A 276 7.68 -7.61 2.69
N ASN A 277 8.48 -7.51 1.61
CA ASN A 277 9.59 -8.43 1.37
C ASN A 277 10.70 -8.29 2.43
N ILE A 278 11.02 -7.07 2.86
CA ILE A 278 11.99 -6.82 3.92
C ILE A 278 11.46 -7.35 5.26
N VAL A 279 10.20 -7.09 5.61
CA VAL A 279 9.55 -7.68 6.80
C VAL A 279 9.62 -9.20 6.75
N ALA A 280 9.38 -9.82 5.60
CA ALA A 280 9.50 -11.27 5.46
C ALA A 280 10.93 -11.77 5.71
N LEU A 281 11.97 -11.02 5.33
CA LEU A 281 13.36 -11.36 5.68
C LEU A 281 13.61 -11.30 7.18
N VAL A 282 13.14 -10.23 7.84
CA VAL A 282 13.23 -10.07 9.30
C VAL A 282 12.60 -11.27 10.01
N TYR A 283 11.40 -11.67 9.61
CA TYR A 283 10.64 -12.76 10.24
C TYR A 283 11.04 -14.17 9.79
N ARG A 284 12.02 -14.33 8.90
CA ARG A 284 12.65 -15.64 8.64
C ARG A 284 13.65 -16.04 9.72
N GLN A 285 14.06 -15.10 10.57
CA GLN A 285 15.01 -15.35 11.66
C GLN A 285 14.33 -16.14 12.80
N LYS A 286 14.93 -17.28 13.18
CA LYS A 286 14.37 -18.20 14.20
C LYS A 286 14.22 -17.59 15.58
N ASN A 287 15.09 -16.65 15.94
CA ASN A 287 15.02 -15.92 17.21
C ASN A 287 13.86 -14.92 17.20
N ILE A 288 13.54 -14.32 16.04
CA ILE A 288 12.51 -13.30 15.91
C ILE A 288 11.11 -13.90 15.78
N SER A 289 10.93 -14.93 14.95
CA SER A 289 9.58 -15.38 14.57
C SER A 289 9.17 -16.75 15.12
N THR A 290 7.90 -16.87 15.45
CA THR A 290 7.20 -18.14 15.70
C THR A 290 6.92 -18.93 14.42
N GLU A 291 6.98 -18.29 13.23
CA GLU A 291 6.78 -18.89 11.91
C GLU A 291 7.86 -18.40 10.93
N THR A 292 8.90 -19.21 10.77
CA THR A 292 10.06 -18.84 9.95
C THR A 292 9.88 -19.07 8.46
N ASN A 293 8.85 -19.81 8.03
CA ASN A 293 8.49 -19.92 6.62
C ASN A 293 7.69 -18.68 6.17
N MET A 294 8.25 -17.50 6.39
CA MET A 294 7.65 -16.21 6.08
C MET A 294 7.97 -15.80 4.64
N ASP A 295 6.95 -15.36 3.90
CA ASP A 295 7.11 -14.70 2.60
C ASP A 295 6.26 -13.42 2.57
N TYR A 296 6.52 -12.56 1.58
CA TYR A 296 5.80 -11.28 1.48
C TYR A 296 4.28 -11.49 1.35
N ARG A 297 3.82 -12.60 0.76
CA ARG A 297 2.39 -12.88 0.57
C ARG A 297 1.71 -13.18 1.90
N LYS A 298 2.38 -13.91 2.80
CA LYS A 298 1.92 -14.09 4.19
C LYS A 298 1.86 -12.74 4.91
N VAL A 299 2.90 -11.92 4.81
CA VAL A 299 2.92 -10.57 5.41
C VAL A 299 1.74 -9.73 4.92
N GLU A 300 1.58 -9.55 3.60
CA GLU A 300 0.49 -8.79 3.01
C GLU A 300 -0.89 -9.36 3.36
N ALA A 301 -1.05 -10.69 3.38
CA ALA A 301 -2.32 -11.32 3.74
C ALA A 301 -2.69 -11.06 5.19
N SER A 302 -1.74 -11.21 6.12
CA SER A 302 -1.95 -10.94 7.54
C SER A 302 -2.25 -9.46 7.78
N LEU A 303 -1.54 -8.55 7.11
CA LEU A 303 -1.86 -7.12 7.15
C LEU A 303 -3.28 -6.82 6.66
N ARG A 304 -3.72 -7.39 5.53
CA ARG A 304 -5.11 -7.25 5.05
C ARG A 304 -6.14 -7.81 6.03
N LEU A 305 -5.83 -8.92 6.70
CA LEU A 305 -6.71 -9.50 7.72
C LEU A 305 -6.79 -8.61 8.97
N SER A 306 -5.70 -7.97 9.38
CA SER A 306 -5.66 -7.08 10.54
C SER A 306 -6.16 -5.66 10.25
N TYR A 307 -6.11 -5.20 8.99
CA TYR A 307 -6.55 -3.85 8.61
C TYR A 307 -8.08 -3.71 8.63
N GLY A 308 -8.62 -3.15 9.71
CA GLY A 308 -10.06 -2.98 9.91
C GLY A 308 -10.61 -1.65 9.38
N MET A 309 -11.94 -1.57 9.25
CA MET A 309 -12.66 -0.37 8.81
C MET A 309 -12.29 0.87 9.65
N GLN A 310 -12.09 0.71 10.96
CA GLN A 310 -11.71 1.80 11.85
C GLN A 310 -10.38 2.49 11.46
N TYR A 311 -9.45 1.76 10.82
CA TYR A 311 -8.21 2.34 10.32
C TYR A 311 -8.40 2.98 8.95
N PHE A 312 -9.33 2.44 8.15
CA PHE A 312 -9.68 3.03 6.87
C PHE A 312 -10.46 4.35 7.04
N MET A 313 -11.35 4.44 8.03
CA MET A 313 -12.18 5.63 8.29
C MET A 313 -11.38 6.91 8.56
N SER A 314 -10.12 6.81 8.99
CA SER A 314 -9.26 7.98 9.22
C SER A 314 -8.58 8.51 7.95
N THR A 315 -8.74 7.82 6.82
CA THR A 315 -8.05 8.12 5.56
C THR A 315 -8.80 9.17 4.73
N LYS A 316 -8.08 9.92 3.90
CA LYS A 316 -8.68 10.78 2.86
C LYS A 316 -9.44 9.94 1.85
N LEU A 317 -8.90 8.80 1.45
CA LEU A 317 -9.56 7.89 0.52
C LEU A 317 -10.95 7.45 1.03
N CYS A 318 -11.07 7.06 2.30
CA CYS A 318 -12.38 6.71 2.87
C CYS A 318 -13.36 7.88 2.86
N ARG A 319 -12.90 9.11 3.11
CA ARG A 319 -13.77 10.29 3.03
C ARG A 319 -14.32 10.49 1.63
N HIS A 320 -13.46 10.42 0.60
CA HIS A 320 -13.91 10.52 -0.79
C HIS A 320 -14.92 9.43 -1.16
N VAL A 321 -14.67 8.19 -0.73
CA VAL A 321 -15.60 7.07 -0.98
C VAL A 321 -16.93 7.29 -0.25
N ALA A 322 -16.89 7.70 1.03
CA ALA A 322 -18.09 7.96 1.82
C ALA A 322 -18.93 9.09 1.23
N ASP A 323 -18.29 10.18 0.78
CA ASP A 323 -18.97 11.30 0.13
C ASP A 323 -19.68 10.84 -1.16
N LYS A 324 -19.02 10.05 -2.00
CA LYS A 324 -19.63 9.50 -3.23
C LYS A 324 -20.80 8.57 -2.93
N LEU A 325 -20.66 7.69 -1.93
CA LEU A 325 -21.73 6.77 -1.52
C LEU A 325 -22.91 7.49 -0.88
N ARG A 326 -22.67 8.60 -0.18
CA ARG A 326 -23.73 9.46 0.37
C ARG A 326 -24.51 10.14 -0.75
N VAL A 327 -23.84 10.67 -1.77
CA VAL A 327 -24.52 11.23 -2.96
C VAL A 327 -25.36 10.18 -3.67
N PHE A 328 -24.88 8.93 -3.75
CA PHE A 328 -25.62 7.84 -4.37
C PHE A 328 -26.85 7.40 -3.58
N SER A 329 -26.68 7.13 -2.29
CA SER A 329 -27.71 6.48 -1.46
C SER A 329 -28.65 7.46 -0.76
N GLY A 330 -28.27 8.74 -0.67
CA GLY A 330 -28.98 9.73 0.15
C GLY A 330 -28.85 9.48 1.66
N ALA A 331 -28.07 8.48 2.09
CA ALA A 331 -27.86 8.11 3.49
C ALA A 331 -26.36 8.08 3.82
N ASP A 332 -26.02 8.31 5.09
CA ASP A 332 -24.63 8.28 5.53
C ASP A 332 -24.12 6.83 5.59
N PHE A 333 -23.19 6.49 4.70
CA PHE A 333 -22.54 5.17 4.61
C PHE A 333 -21.84 4.76 5.92
N LEU A 334 -21.40 5.74 6.71
CA LEU A 334 -20.71 5.55 7.99
C LEU A 334 -21.67 5.48 9.20
N GLY A 335 -22.99 5.68 8.98
CA GLY A 335 -24.00 5.86 10.03
C GLY A 335 -24.40 4.62 10.85
N GLY A 336 -23.61 3.54 10.80
CA GLY A 336 -23.82 2.31 11.59
C GLY A 336 -22.61 1.89 12.43
N ALA A 337 -21.53 2.68 12.42
CA ALA A 337 -20.26 2.36 13.08
C ALA A 337 -19.73 3.56 13.92
N ILE A 338 -20.61 4.16 14.72
CA ILE A 338 -20.25 5.10 15.80
C ILE A 338 -20.62 4.46 17.12
#